data_AF-A0A0K8TA23-F1
#
_entry.id   AF-A0A0K8TA23-F1
#
_cell.length_a   1.000
_cell.length_b   1.000
_cell.length_c   1.000
_cell.angle_alpha   90.00
_cell.angle_beta   90.00
_cell.angle_gamma   90.00
#
_symmetry.space_group_name_H-M   'P 1'
#
loop_
_entity.id
_entity.type
_entity.pdbx_description
1 polymer ?
#
loop_
_entity_poly.entity_id
_entity_poly.type
_entity_poly.pdbx_seq_one_letter_code
_entity_poly.pdbx_strand_id
1 'polypeptide(L)'
;RQEAFTAAREEKLRKYATVRAALRQDGLEASIHPILVGSLGTWDTANDKSLLRLVTAKFLRTMSRLMVCDTIAWSRCMYMQHISGRQQRPVQWSGAREPADAADPRTDNDVSTTALAEE
;
A
#
# COMPACT_ATOMS: atom_id res chain seq x y z
N ARG A 1 0.98 20.57 -1.38
CA ARG A 1 1.20 19.29 -2.12
C ARG A 1 2.69 18.96 -2.20
N GLN A 2 3.53 19.87 -2.70
CA GLN A 2 4.99 19.67 -2.78
C GLN A 2 5.60 19.41 -1.38
N GLU A 3 5.16 20.14 -0.36
CA GLU A 3 5.66 20.02 1.02
C GLU A 3 5.45 18.61 1.61
N ALA A 4 4.29 17.99 1.40
CA ALA A 4 4.02 16.64 1.90
C ALA A 4 4.94 15.60 1.25
N PHE A 5 5.21 15.73 -0.04
CA PHE A 5 6.17 14.86 -0.73
C PHE A 5 7.60 15.11 -0.28
N THR A 6 8.00 16.37 -0.07
CA THR A 6 9.32 16.72 0.46
C THR A 6 9.52 16.15 1.86
N ALA A 7 8.55 16.35 2.76
CA ALA A 7 8.60 15.83 4.12
C ALA A 7 8.67 14.28 4.13
N ALA A 8 7.84 13.61 3.34
CA ALA A 8 7.88 12.15 3.22
C ALA A 8 9.22 11.65 2.65
N ARG A 9 9.81 12.39 1.71
CA ARG A 9 11.13 12.07 1.14
C ARG A 9 12.22 12.19 2.21
N GLU A 10 12.25 13.30 2.93
CA GLU A 10 13.20 13.55 4.01
C GLU A 10 13.06 12.51 5.13
N GLU A 11 11.84 12.15 5.51
CA GLU A 11 11.59 11.12 6.50
C GLU A 11 12.17 9.77 6.06
N LYS A 12 11.97 9.37 4.79
CA LYS A 12 12.54 8.12 4.27
C LYS A 12 14.06 8.19 4.20
N LEU A 13 14.63 9.30 3.75
CA LEU A 13 16.09 9.50 3.74
C LEU A 13 16.67 9.39 5.15
N ARG A 14 16.04 10.03 6.13
CA ARG A 14 16.42 9.94 7.54
C ARG A 14 16.31 8.51 8.08
N LYS A 15 15.21 7.81 7.79
CA LYS A 15 14.98 6.43 8.24
C LYS A 15 16.04 5.46 7.72
N TYR A 16 16.44 5.60 6.46
CA TYR A 16 17.42 4.71 5.83
C TYR A 16 18.87 5.20 5.93
N ALA A 17 19.11 6.37 6.53
CA ALA A 17 20.45 6.90 6.75
C ALA A 17 21.34 5.94 7.55
N THR A 18 20.76 5.27 8.57
CA THR A 18 21.46 4.27 9.37
C THR A 18 21.89 3.07 8.53
N VAL A 19 21.03 2.59 7.63
CA VAL A 19 21.35 1.47 6.73
C VAL A 19 22.48 1.85 5.77
N ARG A 20 22.42 3.07 5.21
CA ARG A 20 23.51 3.60 4.38
C ARG A 20 24.83 3.73 5.15
N ALA A 21 24.79 4.12 6.43
CA ALA A 21 25.98 4.22 7.25
C ALA A 21 26.59 2.84 7.54
N ALA A 22 25.77 1.83 7.84
CA ALA A 22 26.23 0.46 8.02
C ALA A 22 26.88 -0.10 6.74
N LEU A 23 26.22 0.03 5.59
CA LEU A 23 26.79 -0.41 4.30
C LEU A 23 28.12 0.29 3.97
N ARG A 24 28.26 1.56 4.37
CA ARG A 24 29.51 2.31 4.21
C ARG A 24 30.64 1.78 5.09
N GLN A 25 30.34 1.28 6.29
CA GLN A 25 31.34 0.62 7.14
C GLN A 25 31.87 -0.67 6.50
N ASP A 26 31.03 -1.36 5.73
CA ASP A 26 31.40 -2.54 4.96
C ASP A 26 32.12 -2.21 3.64
N GLY A 27 32.44 -0.92 3.40
CA GLY A 27 33.12 -0.45 2.19
C GLY A 27 32.22 -0.27 0.97
N LEU A 28 30.89 -0.37 1.13
CA LEU A 28 29.92 -0.20 0.05
C LEU A 28 29.35 1.22 0.03
N GLU A 29 29.32 1.85 -1.14
CA GLU A 29 28.66 3.14 -1.33
C GLU A 29 27.23 2.95 -1.83
N ALA A 30 26.25 3.45 -1.07
CA ALA A 30 24.83 3.28 -1.36
C ALA A 30 24.09 4.63 -1.43
N SER A 31 23.27 4.78 -2.47
CA SER A 31 22.37 5.92 -2.67
C SER A 31 20.92 5.51 -2.37
N ILE A 32 20.17 6.39 -1.68
CA ILE A 32 18.78 6.13 -1.30
C ILE A 32 17.87 6.96 -2.21
N HIS A 33 17.03 6.26 -2.97
CA HIS A 33 16.09 6.87 -3.92
C HIS A 33 14.65 6.42 -3.60
N PRO A 34 13.91 7.16 -2.75
CA PRO A 34 12.54 6.78 -2.42
C PRO A 34 11.60 7.08 -3.60
N ILE A 35 10.70 6.12 -3.87
CA ILE A 35 9.59 6.25 -4.81
C ILE A 35 8.35 6.64 -4.01
N LEU A 36 7.80 7.82 -4.30
CA LEU A 36 6.65 8.37 -3.58
C LEU A 36 5.41 8.42 -4.47
N VAL A 37 4.30 7.88 -3.97
CA VAL A 37 2.98 7.94 -4.62
C VAL A 37 1.95 8.35 -3.56
N GLY A 38 1.13 9.35 -3.89
CA GLY A 38 0.03 9.77 -3.01
C GLY A 38 -1.10 8.74 -3.01
N SER A 39 -1.89 8.68 -1.94
CA SER A 39 -3.03 7.76 -1.80
C SER A 39 -4.07 7.85 -2.92
N LEU A 40 -4.28 9.06 -3.46
CA LEU A 40 -5.15 9.30 -4.62
C LEU A 40 -4.43 9.11 -5.98
N GLY A 41 -3.25 8.49 -5.99
CA GLY A 41 -2.52 8.17 -7.22
C GLY A 41 -1.66 9.30 -7.78
N THR A 42 -1.33 10.31 -6.97
CA THR A 42 -0.41 11.37 -7.41
C THR A 42 1.02 10.84 -7.49
N TRP A 43 1.63 10.88 -8.66
CA TRP A 43 3.03 10.52 -8.89
C TRP A 43 3.96 11.72 -8.67
N ASP A 44 5.06 11.53 -7.93
CA ASP A 44 6.08 12.57 -7.74
C ASP A 44 7.10 12.57 -8.89
N THR A 45 7.29 13.73 -9.53
CA THR A 45 8.25 13.90 -10.65
C THR A 45 9.70 13.71 -10.24
N ALA A 46 10.02 13.86 -8.94
CA ALA A 46 11.37 13.57 -8.44
C ALA A 46 11.71 12.07 -8.46
N ASN A 47 10.72 11.18 -8.56
CA ASN A 47 10.94 9.74 -8.74
C ASN A 47 11.61 9.46 -10.09
N ASP A 48 11.21 10.17 -11.14
CA ASP A 48 11.67 9.94 -12.51
C ASP A 48 13.17 10.15 -12.65
N LYS A 49 13.72 11.20 -12.00
CA LYS A 49 15.16 11.49 -12.01
C LYS A 49 16.00 10.32 -11.49
N SER A 50 15.48 9.59 -10.52
CA SER A 50 16.18 8.45 -9.93
C SER A 50 15.96 7.18 -10.75
N LEU A 51 14.73 6.94 -11.19
CA LEU A 51 14.36 5.73 -11.92
C LEU A 51 14.91 5.71 -13.35
N LEU A 52 15.02 6.85 -14.02
CA LEU A 52 15.60 6.93 -15.38
C LEU A 52 17.07 6.48 -15.44
N ARG A 53 17.76 6.41 -14.29
CA ARG A 53 19.12 5.83 -14.21
C ARG A 53 19.11 4.30 -14.29
N LEU A 54 17.98 3.67 -13.98
CA LEU A 54 17.81 2.22 -13.87
C LEU A 54 16.97 1.65 -15.01
N VAL A 55 16.00 2.41 -15.53
CA VAL A 55 15.03 1.91 -16.51
C VAL A 55 14.85 2.87 -17.70
N THR A 56 14.35 2.32 -18.82
CA THR A 56 14.02 3.13 -20.00
C THR A 56 12.80 4.02 -19.75
N ALA A 57 12.73 5.19 -20.41
CA ALA A 57 11.61 6.11 -20.30
C ALA A 57 10.26 5.50 -20.73
N LYS A 58 10.27 4.54 -21.68
CA LYS A 58 9.07 3.79 -22.07
C LYS A 58 8.58 2.91 -20.92
N PHE A 59 9.49 2.18 -20.27
CA PHE A 59 9.14 1.33 -19.13
C PHE A 59 8.69 2.17 -17.92
N LEU A 60 9.34 3.29 -17.64
CA LEU A 60 8.95 4.18 -16.53
C LEU A 60 7.49 4.66 -16.62
N ARG A 61 7.02 4.98 -17.83
CA ARG A 61 5.61 5.36 -18.05
C ARG A 61 4.64 4.22 -17.74
N THR A 62 5.00 2.98 -18.06
CA THR A 62 4.19 1.82 -17.70
C THR A 62 4.25 1.55 -16.20
N MET A 63 5.44 1.58 -15.61
CA MET A 63 5.68 1.34 -14.19
C MET A 63 4.93 2.34 -13.30
N SER A 64 5.03 3.63 -13.60
CA SER A 64 4.33 4.67 -12.84
C SER A 64 2.81 4.46 -12.87
N ARG A 65 2.24 4.10 -14.03
CA ARG A 65 0.81 3.77 -14.14
C ARG A 65 0.42 2.57 -13.28
N LEU A 66 1.19 1.47 -13.34
CA LEU A 66 0.92 0.28 -12.53
C LEU A 66 0.97 0.60 -11.02
N MET A 67 2.01 1.29 -10.56
CA MET A 67 2.15 1.68 -9.15
C MET A 67 1.02 2.60 -8.69
N VAL A 68 0.59 3.53 -9.53
CA VAL A 68 -0.54 4.44 -9.24
C VAL A 68 -1.85 3.66 -9.15
N CYS A 69 -2.13 2.77 -10.10
CA CYS A 69 -3.32 1.91 -10.07
C CYS A 69 -3.36 1.05 -8.81
N ASP A 70 -2.23 0.44 -8.44
CA ASP A 70 -2.12 -0.36 -7.20
C ASP A 70 -2.37 0.48 -5.96
N THR A 71 -1.79 1.68 -5.90
CA THR A 71 -1.96 2.59 -4.75
C THR A 71 -3.42 3.00 -4.58
N ILE A 72 -4.12 3.32 -5.66
CA ILE A 72 -5.55 3.65 -5.62
C ILE A 72 -6.38 2.43 -5.18
N ALA A 73 -6.09 1.25 -5.73
CA ALA A 73 -6.81 0.03 -5.39
C ALA A 73 -6.69 -0.31 -3.90
N TRP A 74 -5.48 -0.18 -3.33
CA TRP A 74 -5.24 -0.35 -1.90
C TRP A 74 -5.91 0.73 -1.06
N SER A 75 -5.82 1.99 -1.48
CA SER A 75 -6.46 3.11 -0.77
C SER A 75 -7.97 2.93 -0.67
N ARG A 76 -8.62 2.49 -1.76
CA ARG A 76 -10.05 2.11 -1.74
C ARG A 76 -10.33 0.95 -0.78
N CYS A 77 -9.50 -0.09 -0.77
CA CYS A 77 -9.68 -1.23 0.12
C CYS A 77 -9.58 -0.81 1.59
N MET A 78 -8.59 0.00 1.95
CA MET A 78 -8.45 0.54 3.30
C MET A 78 -9.67 1.36 3.73
N TYR A 79 -10.18 2.21 2.84
CA TYR A 79 -11.40 2.99 3.10
C TYR A 79 -12.64 2.10 3.27
N MET A 80 -12.85 1.14 2.37
CA MET A 80 -13.97 0.22 2.45
C MET A 80 -13.89 -0.68 3.69
N GLN A 81 -12.70 -1.12 4.09
CA GLN A 81 -12.48 -1.87 5.32
C GLN A 81 -12.80 -1.02 6.56
N HIS A 82 -12.41 0.26 6.56
CA HIS A 82 -12.73 1.18 7.64
C HIS A 82 -14.24 1.36 7.84
N ILE A 83 -15.02 1.43 6.75
CA ILE A 83 -16.48 1.62 6.82
C ILE A 83 -17.22 0.31 7.11
N SER A 84 -16.84 -0.77 6.41
CA SER A 84 -17.57 -2.04 6.51
C SER A 84 -17.14 -2.92 7.69
N GLY A 85 -15.98 -2.63 8.30
CA GLY A 85 -15.35 -3.49 9.31
C GLY A 85 -14.79 -4.81 8.76
N ARG A 86 -15.02 -5.13 7.47
CA ARG A 86 -14.59 -6.37 6.83
C ARG A 86 -13.26 -6.17 6.13
N GLN A 87 -12.37 -7.16 6.20
CA GLN A 87 -11.09 -7.11 5.50
C GLN A 87 -11.33 -7.02 3.97
N GLN A 88 -10.68 -6.05 3.32
CA GLN A 88 -10.77 -5.82 1.88
C GLN A 88 -9.41 -6.05 1.22
N ARG A 89 -9.40 -6.60 -0.01
CA ARG A 89 -8.19 -6.78 -0.82
C ARG A 89 -8.47 -6.41 -2.28
N PRO A 90 -7.49 -5.84 -3.01
CA PRO A 90 -7.65 -5.58 -4.44
C PRO A 90 -7.92 -6.86 -5.25
N VAL A 91 -8.80 -6.78 -6.25
CA VAL A 91 -9.25 -7.95 -7.03
C VAL A 91 -8.12 -8.67 -7.79
N GLN A 92 -7.09 -7.91 -8.19
CA GLN A 92 -5.90 -8.45 -8.85
C GLN A 92 -5.03 -9.31 -7.90
N TRP A 93 -5.21 -9.16 -6.59
CA TRP A 93 -4.58 -10.00 -5.56
C TRP A 93 -5.52 -11.10 -5.04
N SER A 94 -6.80 -11.10 -5.43
CA SER A 94 -7.75 -12.15 -5.06
C SER A 94 -7.71 -13.37 -6.00
N GLY A 95 -6.80 -13.38 -6.99
CA GLY A 95 -6.61 -14.49 -7.93
C GLY A 95 -6.04 -15.76 -7.29
N ALA A 96 -5.48 -15.68 -6.09
CA ALA A 96 -5.37 -16.84 -5.21
C ALA A 96 -6.74 -17.02 -4.53
N ARG A 97 -7.63 -17.74 -5.20
CA ARG A 97 -8.87 -18.25 -4.63
C ARG A 97 -8.50 -18.99 -3.34
N GLU A 98 -8.67 -18.36 -2.18
CA GLU A 98 -8.92 -19.15 -0.97
C GLU A 98 -10.15 -20.00 -1.30
N PRO A 99 -10.11 -21.32 -1.06
CA PRO A 99 -11.29 -22.16 -1.25
C PRO A 99 -12.43 -21.53 -0.48
N ALA A 100 -13.63 -21.59 -1.07
CA ALA A 100 -14.85 -20.93 -0.59
C ALA A 100 -15.33 -21.40 0.80
N ASP A 101 -14.49 -22.14 1.53
CA ASP A 101 -14.81 -22.88 2.75
C ASP A 101 -14.28 -22.19 4.03
N ALA A 102 -13.61 -21.04 3.92
CA ALA A 102 -13.37 -20.16 5.07
C ALA A 102 -14.59 -19.27 5.34
N ALA A 103 -15.76 -19.89 5.50
CA ALA A 103 -16.89 -19.24 6.12
C ALA A 103 -16.48 -18.85 7.55
N ASP A 104 -16.48 -17.55 7.83
CA ASP A 104 -16.30 -17.01 9.18
C ASP A 104 -17.42 -17.59 10.07
N PRO A 105 -17.12 -18.41 11.11
CA PRO A 105 -18.15 -19.01 11.96
C PRO A 105 -18.87 -18.01 12.88
N ARG A 106 -18.74 -16.70 12.63
CA ARG A 106 -19.34 -15.63 13.44
C ARG A 106 -20.65 -15.07 12.87
N THR A 107 -21.19 -15.60 11.77
CA THR A 107 -22.50 -15.16 11.24
C THR A 107 -23.71 -15.96 11.71
N ASP A 108 -23.54 -16.90 12.64
CA ASP A 108 -24.66 -17.70 13.16
C ASP A 108 -24.86 -17.45 14.67
N ASN A 109 -25.20 -16.22 15.06
CA ASN A 109 -25.83 -16.03 16.37
C ASN A 109 -26.60 -14.71 16.47
N ASP A 110 -27.66 -14.56 15.67
CA ASP A 110 -28.74 -13.63 16.05
C ASP A 110 -30.08 -13.99 15.38
N VAL A 111 -30.55 -15.23 15.57
CA VAL A 111 -31.97 -15.55 15.41
C VAL A 111 -32.36 -16.59 16.46
N SER A 112 -33.02 -16.10 17.53
CA SER A 112 -34.00 -16.79 18.40
C SER A 112 -33.71 -16.56 19.89
N THR A 113 -34.37 -15.57 20.49
CA THR A 113 -35.09 -15.68 21.78
C THR A 113 -35.90 -14.40 21.99
N THR A 114 -37.09 -14.33 21.38
CA THR A 114 -38.21 -13.53 21.92
C THR A 114 -39.50 -14.29 21.61
N ALA A 115 -39.72 -15.39 22.33
CA ALA A 115 -41.03 -16.02 22.44
C ALA A 115 -41.14 -16.75 23.80
N LEU A 116 -42.20 -16.37 24.53
CA LEU A 116 -42.84 -17.05 25.69
C LEU A 116 -42.17 -16.79 27.06
N ALA A 117 -42.70 -15.85 27.86
CA ALA A 117 -43.74 -16.01 28.92
C ALA A 117 -43.01 -15.90 30.28
N GLU A 118 -43.46 -15.26 31.38
CA GLU A 118 -44.74 -15.05 32.07
C GLU A 118 -44.60 -13.72 32.88
N GLU A 119 -45.63 -12.88 33.09
CA GLU A 119 -46.71 -12.99 34.10
C GLU A 119 -47.88 -12.05 33.73
#